data_AF-A0AAU7P0W6-F1
#
_entry.id   AF-A0AAU7P0W6-F1
#
_cell.length_a   1.000
_cell.length_b   1.000
_cell.length_c   1.000
_cell.angle_alpha   90.00
_cell.angle_beta   90.00
_cell.angle_gamma   90.00
#
_symmetry.space_group_name_H-M   'P 1'
#
loop_
_entity.id
_entity.type
_entity.pdbx_description
1 polymer ?
#
loop_
_entity_poly.entity_id
_entity_poly.type
_entity_poly.pdbx_seq_one_letter_code
_entity_poly.pdbx_strand_id
1 'polypeptide(L)'
;MKLIKSMSIILLVLLEWQSGSVHADENAVEVIAKQAAEQAKAEIQLEKDRQKLLAEMAFQKSKQSVLLLNPDQVKDFKKDFDKTQEAIRSYSKPKLVSESRNITLRPGEKTTLLRLMPGYTSTVVFVDSTGAPWPISHVTPGNPSWFNVDKPKDLMPGNLITVNPLANHVNSNIVVTLKDNDAPIIIELSADVDLSKKKTIADALTTYRINERGPNAEIPVFSEPTQSPTDSLMSGFLDGVPPEGALLAKSSAGHYATIWNYQQKRYVRTPNKLLWPDRSNIVRGHNINVYEIPVTPAVVLLIDGAQKTFAIGE
;
A
#
# COMPACT_ATOMS: atom_id res chain seq x y z
N MET A 1 -41.27 -34.12 -0.90
CA MET A 1 -42.09 -35.06 -1.71
C MET A 1 -43.52 -34.55 -1.98
N LYS A 2 -44.15 -33.75 -1.10
CA LYS A 2 -45.46 -33.11 -1.37
C LYS A 2 -45.40 -31.91 -2.33
N LEU A 3 -44.38 -31.04 -2.23
CA LEU A 3 -44.15 -29.92 -3.17
C LEU A 3 -44.02 -30.35 -4.64
N ILE A 4 -43.33 -31.48 -4.89
CA ILE A 4 -43.12 -32.02 -6.24
C ILE A 4 -44.45 -32.49 -6.86
N LYS A 5 -45.39 -32.97 -6.03
CA LYS A 5 -46.74 -33.34 -6.46
C LYS A 5 -47.62 -32.12 -6.75
N SER A 6 -47.55 -31.05 -5.96
CA SER A 6 -48.31 -29.81 -6.22
C SER A 6 -47.80 -29.06 -7.45
N MET A 7 -46.48 -28.97 -7.66
CA MET A 7 -45.93 -28.38 -8.90
C MET A 7 -46.28 -29.21 -10.14
N SER A 8 -46.34 -30.54 -10.03
CA SER A 8 -46.73 -31.41 -11.15
C SER A 8 -48.19 -31.20 -11.56
N ILE A 9 -49.10 -30.89 -10.62
CA ILE A 9 -50.51 -30.64 -10.93
C ILE A 9 -50.68 -29.28 -11.61
N ILE A 10 -49.98 -28.24 -11.15
CA ILE A 10 -50.02 -26.91 -11.78
C ILE A 10 -49.40 -26.95 -13.19
N LEU A 11 -48.32 -27.73 -13.38
CA LEU A 11 -47.69 -27.92 -14.69
C LEU A 11 -48.58 -28.74 -15.64
N LEU A 12 -49.35 -29.72 -15.13
CA LEU A 12 -50.33 -30.47 -15.93
C LEU A 12 -51.49 -29.57 -16.41
N VAL A 13 -52.02 -28.72 -15.53
CA VAL A 13 -53.12 -27.79 -15.85
C VAL A 13 -52.66 -26.71 -16.85
N LEU A 14 -51.41 -26.26 -16.76
CA LEU A 14 -50.80 -25.35 -17.75
C LEU A 14 -50.53 -26.01 -19.11
N LEU A 15 -50.17 -27.30 -19.13
CA LEU A 15 -50.02 -28.06 -20.38
C LEU A 15 -51.37 -28.32 -21.07
N GLU A 16 -52.43 -28.59 -20.31
CA GLU A 16 -53.79 -28.79 -20.85
C GLU A 16 -54.41 -27.50 -21.40
N TRP A 17 -53.96 -26.32 -20.94
CA TRP A 17 -54.34 -25.01 -21.50
C TRP A 17 -53.84 -24.82 -22.93
N GLN A 18 -52.72 -25.46 -23.31
CA GLN A 18 -52.14 -25.36 -24.65
C GLN A 18 -52.85 -26.26 -25.68
N SER A 19 -53.66 -27.22 -25.21
CA SER A 19 -54.41 -28.18 -26.02
C SER A 19 -55.92 -27.98 -25.92
N GLY A 20 -56.40 -26.76 -26.20
CA GLY A 20 -57.65 -26.47 -26.93
C GLY A 20 -58.98 -27.15 -26.57
N SER A 21 -59.15 -27.81 -25.43
CA SER A 21 -60.45 -28.40 -25.07
C SER A 21 -60.60 -28.61 -23.57
N VAL A 22 -61.13 -27.60 -22.87
CA VAL A 22 -62.08 -27.65 -21.72
C VAL A 22 -62.20 -26.21 -21.21
N HIS A 23 -63.41 -25.64 -21.21
CA HIS A 23 -63.70 -24.42 -20.43
C HIS A 23 -63.67 -24.79 -18.95
N ALA A 24 -62.48 -24.75 -18.34
CA ALA A 24 -62.36 -24.78 -16.90
C ALA A 24 -62.83 -23.42 -16.37
N ASP A 25 -63.78 -23.41 -15.44
CA ASP A 25 -64.30 -22.20 -14.79
C ASP A 25 -63.12 -21.42 -14.19
N GLU A 26 -62.87 -20.21 -14.71
CA GLU A 26 -61.73 -19.35 -14.36
C GLU A 26 -61.67 -19.11 -12.83
N ASN A 27 -62.84 -19.10 -12.19
CA ASN A 27 -62.99 -19.01 -10.74
C ASN A 27 -62.45 -20.24 -9.99
N ALA A 28 -62.61 -21.45 -10.54
CA ALA A 28 -62.14 -22.68 -9.90
C ALA A 28 -60.61 -22.77 -9.91
N VAL A 29 -59.97 -22.33 -10.99
CA VAL A 29 -58.51 -22.25 -11.10
C VAL A 29 -57.95 -21.20 -10.14
N GLU A 30 -58.62 -20.05 -10.01
CA GLU A 30 -58.21 -18.99 -9.08
C GLU A 30 -58.32 -19.43 -7.60
N VAL A 31 -59.36 -20.20 -7.25
CA VAL A 31 -59.54 -20.75 -5.89
C VAL A 31 -58.43 -21.75 -5.56
N ILE A 32 -58.09 -22.65 -6.50
CA ILE A 32 -57.01 -23.63 -6.32
C ILE A 32 -55.65 -22.91 -6.21
N ALA A 33 -55.41 -21.87 -7.01
CA ALA A 33 -54.19 -21.06 -6.95
C ALA A 33 -54.06 -20.29 -5.62
N LYS A 34 -55.17 -19.74 -5.11
CA LYS A 34 -55.20 -19.07 -3.78
C LYS A 34 -54.89 -20.04 -2.65
N GLN A 35 -55.48 -21.24 -2.65
CA GLN A 35 -55.18 -22.28 -1.67
C GLN A 35 -53.72 -22.76 -1.75
N ALA A 36 -53.18 -22.96 -2.96
CA ALA A 36 -51.79 -23.35 -3.15
C ALA A 36 -50.81 -22.25 -2.66
N ALA A 37 -51.12 -20.98 -2.91
CA ALA A 37 -50.32 -19.85 -2.45
C ALA A 37 -50.34 -19.70 -0.92
N GLU A 38 -51.49 -19.97 -0.27
CA GLU A 38 -51.63 -19.93 1.17
C GLU A 38 -50.86 -21.07 1.86
N GLN A 39 -50.88 -22.27 1.28
CA GLN A 39 -50.08 -23.41 1.73
C GLN A 39 -48.57 -23.13 1.58
N ALA A 40 -48.14 -22.56 0.45
CA ALA A 40 -46.73 -22.18 0.25
C ALA A 40 -46.25 -21.12 1.25
N LYS A 41 -47.10 -20.13 1.58
CA LYS A 41 -46.81 -19.13 2.62
C LYS A 41 -46.68 -19.76 4.00
N ALA A 42 -47.55 -20.71 4.35
CA ALA A 42 -47.49 -21.43 5.61
C ALA A 42 -46.22 -22.29 5.73
N GLU A 43 -45.78 -22.95 4.66
CA GLU A 43 -44.53 -23.73 4.64
C GLU A 43 -43.29 -22.83 4.76
N ILE A 44 -43.27 -21.67 4.10
CA ILE A 44 -42.19 -20.67 4.24
C ILE A 44 -42.12 -20.14 5.68
N GLN A 45 -43.27 -19.88 6.31
CA GLN A 45 -43.33 -19.41 7.69
C GLN A 45 -42.85 -20.49 8.67
N LEU A 46 -43.26 -21.75 8.46
CA LEU A 46 -42.80 -22.88 9.26
C LEU A 46 -41.28 -23.08 9.18
N GLU A 47 -40.69 -22.93 8.00
CA GLU A 47 -39.23 -23.05 7.83
C GLU A 47 -38.49 -21.88 8.49
N LYS A 48 -39.03 -20.65 8.44
CA LYS A 48 -38.49 -19.51 9.19
C LYS A 48 -38.55 -19.75 10.71
N ASP A 49 -39.67 -20.26 11.21
CA ASP A 49 -39.84 -20.55 12.64
C ASP A 49 -38.91 -21.68 13.08
N ARG A 50 -38.71 -22.69 12.22
CA ARG A 50 -37.72 -23.76 12.45
C ARG A 50 -36.29 -23.23 12.47
N GLN A 51 -35.92 -22.34 11.55
CA GLN A 51 -34.59 -21.70 11.54
C GLN A 51 -34.37 -20.86 12.79
N LYS A 52 -35.39 -20.11 13.23
CA LYS A 52 -35.34 -19.32 14.47
C LYS A 52 -35.18 -20.22 15.70
N LEU A 53 -35.90 -21.34 15.75
CA LEU A 53 -35.78 -22.33 16.82
C LEU A 53 -34.39 -23.00 16.82
N LEU A 54 -33.84 -23.33 15.66
CA LEU A 54 -32.48 -23.88 15.53
C LEU A 54 -31.42 -22.88 15.97
N ALA A 55 -31.57 -21.60 15.63
CA ALA A 55 -30.69 -20.53 16.07
C ALA A 55 -30.75 -20.35 17.60
N GLU A 56 -31.94 -20.37 18.20
CA GLU A 56 -32.10 -20.31 19.66
C GLU A 56 -31.49 -21.54 20.35
N MET A 57 -31.68 -22.74 19.80
CA MET A 57 -31.06 -23.96 20.32
C MET A 57 -29.53 -23.92 20.21
N ALA A 58 -28.98 -23.44 19.09
CA ALA A 58 -27.54 -23.27 18.91
C ALA A 58 -26.97 -22.22 19.89
N PHE A 59 -27.71 -21.12 20.09
CA PHE A 59 -27.37 -20.09 21.06
C PHE A 59 -27.39 -20.64 22.50
N GLN A 60 -28.46 -21.32 22.92
CA GLN A 60 -28.55 -21.94 24.25
C GLN A 60 -27.49 -23.02 24.47
N LYS A 61 -27.18 -23.84 23.46
CA LYS A 61 -26.11 -24.84 23.53
C LYS A 61 -24.72 -24.19 23.66
N SER A 62 -24.47 -23.09 22.94
CA SER A 62 -23.24 -22.31 23.09
C SER A 62 -23.17 -21.63 24.47
N LYS A 63 -24.29 -21.07 24.96
CA LYS A 63 -24.42 -20.48 26.29
C LYS A 63 -24.19 -21.51 27.38
N GLN A 64 -24.77 -22.71 27.29
CA GLN A 64 -24.50 -23.80 28.23
C GLN A 64 -23.04 -24.24 28.18
N SER A 65 -22.43 -24.30 27.00
CA SER A 65 -21.00 -24.63 26.85
C SER A 65 -20.10 -23.59 27.51
N VAL A 66 -20.48 -22.30 27.47
CA VAL A 66 -19.77 -21.19 28.15
C VAL A 66 -20.08 -21.14 29.65
N LEU A 67 -21.31 -21.48 30.08
CA LEU A 67 -21.73 -21.49 31.48
C LEU A 67 -21.15 -22.65 32.30
N LEU A 68 -20.65 -23.70 31.63
CA LEU A 68 -19.90 -24.80 32.25
C LEU A 68 -18.45 -24.43 32.57
N LEU A 69 -17.98 -23.27 32.10
CA LEU A 69 -16.65 -22.77 32.37
C LEU A 69 -16.70 -21.77 33.53
N ASN A 70 -15.88 -22.01 34.54
CA ASN A 70 -15.68 -21.02 35.60
C ASN A 70 -14.84 -19.83 35.07
N PRO A 71 -14.81 -18.68 35.78
CA PRO A 71 -14.10 -17.50 35.32
C PRO A 71 -12.61 -17.70 34.99
N ASP A 72 -11.94 -18.66 35.63
CA ASP A 72 -10.53 -18.96 35.38
C ASP A 72 -10.36 -19.77 34.09
N GLN A 73 -11.24 -20.74 33.83
CA GLN A 73 -11.29 -21.46 32.56
C GLN A 73 -11.63 -20.56 31.37
N VAL A 74 -12.45 -19.52 31.57
CA VAL A 74 -12.71 -18.50 30.54
C VAL A 74 -11.46 -17.66 30.25
N LYS A 75 -10.68 -17.31 31.28
CA LYS A 75 -9.41 -16.60 31.09
C LYS A 75 -8.38 -17.47 30.36
N ASP A 76 -8.27 -18.74 30.72
CA ASP A 76 -7.36 -19.68 30.08
C ASP A 76 -7.76 -19.95 28.63
N PHE A 77 -9.05 -20.17 28.38
CA PHE A 77 -9.58 -20.29 27.01
C PHE A 77 -9.31 -19.03 26.18
N LYS A 78 -9.55 -17.85 26.76
CA LYS A 78 -9.24 -16.58 26.09
C LYS A 78 -7.74 -16.47 25.81
N LYS A 79 -6.88 -16.82 26.77
CA LYS A 79 -5.42 -16.76 26.61
C LYS A 79 -4.94 -17.70 25.51
N ASP A 80 -5.48 -18.92 25.42
CA ASP A 80 -5.11 -19.88 24.40
C ASP A 80 -5.69 -19.51 23.02
N PHE A 81 -6.88 -18.94 23.00
CA PHE A 81 -7.46 -18.35 21.80
C PHE A 81 -6.63 -17.16 21.30
N ASP A 82 -6.25 -16.24 22.20
CA ASP A 82 -5.42 -15.08 21.89
C ASP A 82 -4.04 -15.52 21.40
N LYS A 83 -3.38 -16.50 22.05
CA LYS A 83 -2.12 -17.09 21.55
C LYS A 83 -2.26 -17.75 20.19
N THR A 84 -3.37 -18.43 19.94
CA THR A 84 -3.63 -19.09 18.64
C THR A 84 -3.87 -18.04 17.56
N GLN A 85 -4.65 -17.00 17.85
CA GLN A 85 -4.85 -15.86 16.96
C GLN A 85 -3.55 -15.10 16.72
N GLU A 86 -2.74 -14.88 17.77
CA GLU A 86 -1.41 -14.31 17.67
C GLU A 86 -0.53 -15.19 16.80
N ALA A 87 -0.47 -16.51 16.97
CA ALA A 87 0.33 -17.43 16.15
C ALA A 87 -0.11 -17.41 14.67
N ILE A 88 -1.42 -17.30 14.41
CA ILE A 88 -1.98 -17.17 13.05
C ILE A 88 -1.65 -15.78 12.45
N ARG A 89 -1.59 -14.74 13.28
CA ARG A 89 -1.29 -13.35 12.90
C ARG A 89 0.16 -12.95 13.19
N SER A 90 1.06 -13.89 13.50
CA SER A 90 2.41 -13.66 14.08
C SER A 90 3.42 -13.13 13.07
N TYR A 91 2.99 -12.28 12.15
CA TYR A 91 3.92 -11.39 11.48
C TYR A 91 4.47 -10.47 12.56
N SER A 92 5.77 -10.60 12.85
CA SER A 92 6.47 -9.63 13.68
C SER A 92 6.23 -8.25 13.07
N LYS A 93 5.86 -7.26 13.91
CA LYS A 93 5.62 -5.89 13.44
C LYS A 93 6.84 -5.43 12.63
N PRO A 94 6.68 -5.07 11.35
CA PRO A 94 7.81 -4.75 10.50
C PRO A 94 8.40 -3.42 10.94
N LYS A 95 9.71 -3.29 10.77
CA LYS A 95 10.34 -1.97 10.74
C LYS A 95 10.02 -1.35 9.38
N LEU A 96 9.20 -0.31 9.40
CA LEU A 96 8.93 0.51 8.22
C LEU A 96 10.12 1.41 7.92
N VAL A 97 10.59 1.38 6.68
CA VAL A 97 11.73 2.17 6.21
C VAL A 97 11.30 3.05 5.05
N SER A 98 11.75 4.30 5.06
CA SER A 98 11.64 5.21 3.93
C SER A 98 13.02 5.44 3.35
N GLU A 99 13.21 5.15 2.07
CA GLU A 99 14.52 5.19 1.44
C GLU A 99 14.48 5.64 -0.02
N SER A 100 15.61 6.14 -0.50
CA SER A 100 15.80 6.65 -1.85
C SER A 100 16.76 5.75 -2.59
N ARG A 101 16.38 5.31 -3.79
CA ARG A 101 17.16 4.37 -4.59
C ARG A 101 17.37 4.94 -5.98
N ASN A 102 18.62 4.93 -6.43
CA ASN A 102 18.95 5.34 -7.80
C ASN A 102 18.68 4.18 -8.76
N ILE A 103 17.97 4.48 -9.84
CA ILE A 103 17.72 3.57 -10.96
C ILE A 103 18.28 4.22 -12.23
N THR A 104 18.83 3.40 -13.10
CA THR A 104 19.18 3.78 -14.46
C THR A 104 18.42 2.91 -15.43
N LEU A 105 18.17 3.45 -16.62
CA LEU A 105 17.29 2.86 -17.63
C LEU A 105 18.08 2.03 -18.66
N ARG A 106 19.33 1.67 -18.32
CA ARG A 106 20.20 0.91 -19.19
C ARG A 106 19.73 -0.55 -19.29
N PRO A 107 19.62 -1.11 -20.51
CA PRO A 107 19.34 -2.52 -20.69
C PRO A 107 20.37 -3.40 -19.97
N GLY A 108 19.90 -4.40 -19.21
CA GLY A 108 20.75 -5.40 -18.54
C GLY A 108 21.17 -5.07 -17.10
N GLU A 109 20.68 -3.97 -16.52
CA GLU A 109 20.93 -3.66 -15.12
C GLU A 109 20.08 -4.49 -14.15
N LYS A 110 20.57 -4.67 -12.91
CA LYS A 110 19.85 -5.41 -11.87
C LYS A 110 18.58 -4.66 -11.47
N THR A 111 17.48 -5.41 -11.42
CA THR A 111 16.19 -4.99 -10.86
C THR A 111 16.33 -4.58 -9.41
N THR A 112 15.48 -3.65 -8.97
CA THR A 112 15.42 -3.24 -7.56
C THR A 112 14.31 -3.98 -6.84
N LEU A 113 14.58 -4.44 -5.61
CA LEU A 113 13.65 -5.18 -4.77
C LEU A 113 12.83 -4.26 -3.88
N LEU A 114 11.51 -4.23 -4.03
CA LEU A 114 10.57 -3.60 -3.11
C LEU A 114 10.09 -4.62 -2.07
N ARG A 115 10.42 -4.36 -0.80
CA ARG A 115 10.06 -5.21 0.34
C ARG A 115 8.69 -4.80 0.85
N LEU A 116 7.73 -5.71 0.74
CA LEU A 116 6.33 -5.48 1.04
C LEU A 116 5.89 -6.32 2.24
N MET A 117 4.85 -5.88 2.94
CA MET A 117 4.24 -6.70 3.99
C MET A 117 2.71 -6.67 3.92
N PRO A 118 2.05 -7.85 3.96
CA PRO A 118 0.60 -7.97 4.06
C PRO A 118 0.00 -7.10 5.17
N GLY A 119 -1.03 -6.35 4.83
CA GLY A 119 -1.68 -5.38 5.74
C GLY A 119 -0.98 -4.02 5.84
N TYR A 120 0.14 -3.79 5.13
CA TYR A 120 0.81 -2.51 5.03
C TYR A 120 0.87 -2.06 3.56
N THR A 121 0.63 -0.76 3.34
CA THR A 121 0.71 -0.14 2.02
C THR A 121 2.09 0.49 1.81
N SER A 122 2.73 0.17 0.70
CA SER A 122 4.00 0.78 0.30
C SER A 122 3.75 1.83 -0.77
N THR A 123 4.28 3.03 -0.56
CA THR A 123 4.21 4.13 -1.53
C THR A 123 5.51 4.19 -2.32
N VAL A 124 5.42 4.27 -3.64
CA VAL A 124 6.56 4.42 -4.54
C VAL A 124 6.42 5.71 -5.32
N VAL A 125 7.50 6.50 -5.36
CA VAL A 125 7.54 7.82 -6.00
C VAL A 125 8.69 7.85 -7.00
N PHE A 126 8.45 8.37 -8.20
CA PHE A 126 9.46 8.52 -9.24
C PHE A 126 9.88 9.98 -9.40
N VAL A 127 11.20 10.21 -9.41
CA VAL A 127 11.80 11.52 -9.63
C VAL A 127 12.95 11.40 -10.61
N ASP A 128 13.23 12.46 -11.35
CA ASP A 128 14.32 12.51 -12.30
C ASP A 128 15.66 12.91 -11.65
N SER A 129 16.72 13.06 -12.46
CA SER A 129 18.04 13.45 -11.98
C SER A 129 18.08 14.85 -11.36
N THR A 130 17.10 15.69 -11.67
CA THR A 130 16.90 17.04 -11.11
C THR A 130 15.97 17.05 -9.90
N GLY A 131 15.48 15.89 -9.42
CA GLY A 131 14.49 15.81 -8.35
C GLY A 131 13.07 16.19 -8.77
N ALA A 132 12.88 16.57 -10.03
CA ALA A 132 11.56 16.86 -10.55
C ALA A 132 10.74 15.57 -10.64
N PRO A 133 9.42 15.64 -10.37
CA PRO A 133 8.56 14.47 -10.42
C PRO A 133 8.42 13.95 -11.85
N TRP A 134 8.67 12.65 -12.05
CA TRP A 134 8.52 12.00 -13.36
C TRP A 134 7.16 11.29 -13.44
N PRO A 135 6.20 11.78 -14.24
CA PRO A 135 4.86 11.19 -14.32
C PRO A 135 4.90 9.74 -14.84
N ILE A 136 4.00 8.91 -14.34
CA ILE A 136 3.85 7.52 -14.75
C ILE A 136 2.75 7.41 -15.81
N SER A 137 3.12 6.88 -16.97
CA SER A 137 2.19 6.58 -18.07
C SER A 137 1.36 5.33 -17.76
N HIS A 138 2.05 4.25 -17.42
CA HIS A 138 1.41 2.96 -17.21
C HIS A 138 2.11 2.16 -16.12
N VAL A 139 1.35 1.33 -15.42
CA VAL A 139 1.87 0.37 -14.45
C VAL A 139 1.15 -0.96 -14.63
N THR A 140 1.92 -2.05 -14.63
CA THR A 140 1.39 -3.40 -14.84
C THR A 140 1.96 -4.34 -13.78
N PRO A 141 1.14 -4.87 -12.87
CA PRO A 141 1.58 -5.93 -11.96
C PRO A 141 1.76 -7.25 -12.70
N GLY A 142 2.84 -7.97 -12.39
CA GLY A 142 3.10 -9.30 -12.96
C GLY A 142 2.04 -10.32 -12.53
N ASN A 143 1.57 -10.24 -11.28
CA ASN A 143 0.48 -11.05 -10.76
C ASN A 143 -0.54 -10.20 -9.97
N PRO A 144 -1.66 -9.78 -10.58
CA PRO A 144 -2.67 -8.96 -9.92
C PRO A 144 -3.47 -9.70 -8.83
N SER A 145 -3.42 -11.04 -8.79
CA SER A 145 -4.07 -11.82 -7.72
C SER A 145 -3.28 -11.76 -6.40
N TRP A 146 -1.99 -11.45 -6.46
CA TRP A 146 -1.12 -11.37 -5.28
C TRP A 146 -0.76 -9.95 -4.88
N PHE A 147 -0.78 -9.01 -5.83
CA PHE A 147 -0.42 -7.62 -5.59
C PHE A 147 -1.42 -6.70 -6.25
N ASN A 148 -1.99 -5.80 -5.46
CA ASN A 148 -2.77 -4.68 -5.96
C ASN A 148 -1.86 -3.46 -6.12
N VAL A 149 -1.86 -2.86 -7.31
CA VAL A 149 -1.09 -1.66 -7.61
C VAL A 149 -2.04 -0.58 -8.08
N ASP A 150 -2.07 0.52 -7.34
CA ASP A 150 -2.95 1.64 -7.65
C ASP A 150 -2.13 2.89 -7.98
N LYS A 151 -2.51 3.57 -9.06
CA LYS A 151 -1.99 4.88 -9.45
C LYS A 151 -3.09 5.89 -9.19
N PRO A 152 -2.98 6.73 -8.15
CA PRO A 152 -3.99 7.75 -7.87
C PRO A 152 -4.20 8.65 -9.09
N LYS A 153 -5.44 8.73 -9.57
CA LYS A 153 -5.78 9.43 -10.82
C LYS A 153 -5.77 10.94 -10.67
N ASP A 154 -6.10 11.43 -9.47
CA ASP A 154 -6.32 12.87 -9.20
C ASP A 154 -5.09 13.56 -8.61
N LEU A 155 -4.02 12.80 -8.31
CA LEU A 155 -2.78 13.37 -7.80
C LEU A 155 -1.87 13.79 -8.95
N MET A 156 -1.87 15.08 -9.28
CA MET A 156 -0.81 15.68 -10.08
C MET A 156 0.45 15.83 -9.21
N PRO A 157 1.65 15.51 -9.72
CA PRO A 157 2.02 15.29 -11.13
C PRO A 157 1.94 13.84 -11.62
N GLY A 158 1.33 12.91 -10.86
CA GLY A 158 1.11 11.53 -11.29
C GLY A 158 2.35 10.64 -11.26
N ASN A 159 3.33 10.97 -10.40
CA ASN A 159 4.60 10.26 -10.24
C ASN A 159 4.59 9.25 -9.08
N LEU A 160 3.41 8.95 -8.52
CA LEU A 160 3.23 8.13 -7.32
C LEU A 160 2.36 6.92 -7.64
N ILE A 161 2.74 5.76 -7.10
CA ILE A 161 1.91 4.55 -7.05
C ILE A 161 1.89 4.00 -5.62
N THR A 162 0.84 3.27 -5.30
CA THR A 162 0.75 2.48 -4.07
C THR A 162 0.74 1.00 -4.42
N VAL A 163 1.47 0.22 -3.64
CA VAL A 163 1.62 -1.23 -3.84
C VAL A 163 1.18 -1.93 -2.57
N ASN A 164 0.22 -2.84 -2.72
CA ASN A 164 -0.40 -3.58 -1.62
C ASN A 164 -0.30 -5.08 -1.89
N PRO A 165 0.44 -5.85 -1.07
CA PRO A 165 0.40 -7.31 -1.13
C PRO A 165 -0.94 -7.84 -0.60
N LEU A 166 -1.58 -8.71 -1.37
CA LEU A 166 -2.84 -9.40 -1.07
C LEU A 166 -2.62 -10.79 -0.46
N ALA A 167 -1.43 -11.37 -0.69
CA ALA A 167 -1.04 -12.68 -0.20
C ALA A 167 0.31 -12.61 0.52
N ASN A 168 0.58 -13.62 1.36
CA ASN A 168 1.81 -13.75 2.13
C ASN A 168 2.77 -14.72 1.43
N HIS A 169 4.09 -14.55 1.58
CA HIS A 169 5.11 -15.43 1.00
C HIS A 169 5.04 -15.54 -0.53
N VAL A 170 4.72 -14.43 -1.18
CA VAL A 170 4.61 -14.33 -2.63
C VAL A 170 5.65 -13.35 -3.16
N ASN A 171 6.20 -13.69 -4.32
CA ASN A 171 7.11 -12.84 -5.07
C ASN A 171 6.53 -12.61 -6.47
N SER A 172 6.71 -11.41 -6.99
CA SER A 172 6.27 -10.99 -8.33
C SER A 172 7.15 -9.83 -8.79
N ASN A 173 6.77 -9.16 -9.86
CA ASN A 173 7.30 -7.88 -10.27
C ASN A 173 6.17 -6.89 -10.59
N ILE A 174 6.55 -5.63 -10.76
CA ILE A 174 5.75 -4.60 -11.44
C ILE A 174 6.60 -4.02 -12.57
N VAL A 175 5.93 -3.69 -13.66
CA VAL A 175 6.51 -2.99 -14.80
C VAL A 175 5.92 -1.58 -14.81
N VAL A 176 6.79 -0.57 -14.74
CA VAL A 176 6.39 0.83 -14.73
C VAL A 176 6.93 1.50 -15.98
N THR A 177 6.06 2.14 -16.75
CA THR A 177 6.42 2.95 -17.91
C THR A 177 6.20 4.41 -17.57
N LEU A 178 7.24 5.21 -17.73
CA LEU A 178 7.21 6.63 -17.42
C LEU A 178 6.72 7.45 -18.62
N LYS A 179 6.35 8.70 -18.36
CA LYS A 179 5.96 9.63 -19.43
C LYS A 179 7.17 10.03 -20.27
N ASP A 180 6.97 10.03 -21.59
CA ASP A 180 7.98 10.38 -22.59
C ASP A 180 9.25 9.51 -22.52
N ASN A 181 9.09 8.27 -22.04
CA ASN A 181 10.16 7.29 -21.94
C ASN A 181 9.65 5.87 -22.20
N ASP A 182 10.14 5.27 -23.28
CA ASP A 182 9.72 3.95 -23.75
C ASP A 182 10.44 2.80 -23.02
N ALA A 183 11.49 3.09 -22.24
CA ALA A 183 12.20 2.08 -21.47
C ALA A 183 11.41 1.74 -20.18
N PRO A 184 10.89 0.50 -20.04
CA PRO A 184 10.16 0.12 -18.84
C PRO A 184 11.11 -0.11 -17.66
N ILE A 185 10.70 0.35 -16.47
CA ILE A 185 11.37 0.05 -15.21
C ILE A 185 10.73 -1.21 -14.61
N ILE A 186 11.54 -2.22 -14.35
CA ILE A 186 11.11 -3.47 -13.71
C ILE A 186 11.54 -3.43 -12.24
N ILE A 187 10.56 -3.53 -11.34
CA ILE A 187 10.76 -3.59 -9.89
C ILE A 187 10.29 -4.95 -9.41
N GLU A 188 11.15 -5.66 -8.68
CA GLU A 188 10.79 -6.91 -8.02
C GLU A 188 9.97 -6.62 -6.77
N LEU A 189 8.91 -7.38 -6.57
CA LEU A 189 8.06 -7.33 -5.41
C LEU A 189 8.30 -8.59 -4.56
N SER A 190 8.60 -8.41 -3.28
CA SER A 190 8.64 -9.51 -2.34
C SER A 190 7.77 -9.21 -1.14
N ALA A 191 6.76 -10.04 -0.93
CA ALA A 191 6.01 -10.12 0.31
C ALA A 191 6.41 -11.38 1.10
N ASP A 192 7.69 -11.76 1.01
CA ASP A 192 8.24 -12.86 1.77
C ASP A 192 8.61 -12.39 3.18
N VAL A 193 7.70 -12.66 4.12
CA VAL A 193 7.92 -12.38 5.53
C VAL A 193 8.68 -13.55 6.11
N ASP A 194 10.00 -13.42 6.25
CA ASP A 194 10.79 -14.47 6.90
C ASP A 194 10.44 -14.55 8.39
N LEU A 195 9.54 -15.48 8.72
CA LEU A 195 9.04 -15.74 10.07
C LEU A 195 10.15 -16.22 11.03
N SER A 196 11.30 -16.65 10.51
CA SER A 196 12.46 -17.04 11.33
C SER A 196 13.30 -15.85 11.80
N LYS A 197 13.16 -14.68 11.16
CA LYS A 197 13.89 -13.46 11.51
C LYS A 197 13.12 -12.65 12.55
N LYS A 198 13.78 -12.29 13.66
CA LYS A 198 13.24 -11.42 14.73
C LYS A 198 12.81 -10.01 14.26
N LYS A 199 13.23 -9.57 13.06
CA LYS A 199 12.91 -8.26 12.50
C LYS A 199 12.64 -8.37 11.01
N THR A 200 11.37 -8.29 10.64
CA THR A 200 10.93 -8.06 9.25
C THR A 200 11.09 -6.58 8.90
N ILE A 201 11.60 -6.26 7.71
CA ILE A 201 11.71 -4.89 7.20
C ILE A 201 10.72 -4.76 6.05
N ALA A 202 9.95 -3.69 6.03
CA ALA A 202 9.06 -3.36 4.93
C ALA A 202 9.28 -1.91 4.49
N ASP A 203 9.22 -1.68 3.19
CA ASP A 203 9.42 -0.35 2.61
C ASP A 203 8.10 0.42 2.70
N ALA A 204 8.07 1.52 3.42
CA ALA A 204 6.88 2.36 3.55
C ALA A 204 6.82 3.42 2.44
N LEU A 205 7.92 4.14 2.22
CA LEU A 205 8.06 5.11 1.13
C LEU A 205 9.38 4.86 0.41
N THR A 206 9.31 4.48 -0.85
CA THR A 206 10.49 4.34 -1.70
C THR A 206 10.49 5.41 -2.78
N THR A 207 11.52 6.24 -2.80
CA THR A 207 11.73 7.21 -3.88
C THR A 207 12.72 6.63 -4.89
N TYR A 208 12.26 6.35 -6.10
CA TYR A 208 13.11 5.98 -7.22
C TYR A 208 13.58 7.22 -7.96
N ARG A 209 14.89 7.45 -7.91
CA ARG A 209 15.55 8.53 -8.62
C ARG A 209 16.15 7.99 -9.90
N ILE A 210 15.67 8.49 -11.03
CA ILE A 210 16.11 8.06 -12.35
C ILE A 210 17.27 8.94 -12.77
N ASN A 211 18.39 8.34 -13.17
CA ASN A 211 19.60 9.05 -13.59
C ASN A 211 19.48 9.70 -14.99
N GLU A 212 18.28 10.13 -15.35
CA GLU A 212 17.96 10.82 -16.60
C GLU A 212 17.08 12.03 -16.30
N ARG A 213 16.93 12.94 -17.27
CA ARG A 213 16.07 14.12 -17.15
C ARG A 213 14.67 13.78 -17.63
N GLY A 214 13.68 14.03 -16.78
CA GLY A 214 12.28 13.77 -17.12
C GLY A 214 11.62 14.95 -17.86
N PRO A 215 10.35 14.80 -18.25
CA PRO A 215 9.60 15.85 -18.95
C PRO A 215 9.38 17.12 -18.09
N ASN A 216 9.47 16.98 -16.77
CA ASN A 216 9.34 18.08 -15.81
C ASN A 216 10.70 18.57 -15.29
N ALA A 217 11.82 18.13 -15.89
CA ALA A 217 13.15 18.43 -15.39
C ALA A 217 13.37 19.94 -15.21
N GLU A 218 13.92 20.33 -14.07
CA GLU A 218 14.27 21.72 -13.83
C GLU A 218 15.37 22.13 -14.82
N ILE A 219 15.11 23.13 -15.66
CA ILE A 219 16.09 23.66 -16.61
C ILE A 219 17.22 24.31 -15.81
N PRO A 220 18.51 24.00 -16.08
CA PRO A 220 19.60 24.59 -15.31
C PRO A 220 19.70 26.05 -15.74
N VAL A 221 19.46 26.98 -14.81
CA VAL A 221 19.57 28.42 -15.11
C VAL A 221 21.04 28.83 -15.31
N PHE A 222 22.00 28.02 -14.86
CA PHE A 222 23.42 28.06 -15.26
C PHE A 222 23.97 26.62 -15.21
N SER A 223 24.87 26.29 -16.12
CA SER A 223 25.50 24.97 -16.22
C SER A 223 26.37 24.66 -15.00
N GLU A 224 25.96 23.70 -14.18
CA GLU A 224 26.87 23.02 -13.26
C GLU A 224 26.80 21.51 -13.56
N PRO A 225 27.94 20.86 -13.87
CA PRO A 225 27.99 19.42 -14.03
C PRO A 225 27.90 18.77 -12.65
N THR A 226 26.76 18.18 -12.31
CA THR A 226 26.64 17.31 -11.12
C THR A 226 26.32 15.89 -11.55
N GLN A 227 27.36 15.17 -11.97
CA GLN A 227 27.37 13.72 -11.96
C GLN A 227 28.73 13.30 -11.42
N SER A 228 28.77 12.90 -10.15
CA SER A 228 29.95 12.29 -9.54
C SER A 228 29.50 11.05 -8.74
N PRO A 229 30.31 10.00 -8.60
CA PRO A 229 29.99 8.74 -7.89
C PRO A 229 29.63 8.87 -6.40
N THR A 230 29.51 10.09 -5.87
CA THR A 230 29.15 10.45 -4.49
C THR A 230 27.68 10.15 -4.14
N ASP A 231 26.85 9.78 -5.12
CA ASP A 231 25.42 9.51 -4.98
C ASP A 231 25.10 8.46 -3.89
N SER A 232 25.90 7.39 -3.77
CA SER A 232 25.65 6.35 -2.77
C SER A 232 25.84 6.86 -1.32
N LEU A 233 26.77 7.79 -1.09
CA LEU A 233 27.01 8.36 0.23
C LEU A 233 25.94 9.41 0.58
N MET A 234 25.62 10.28 -0.37
CA MET A 234 24.62 11.34 -0.18
C MET A 234 23.19 10.80 -0.04
N SER A 235 22.90 9.61 -0.58
CA SER A 235 21.60 8.94 -0.40
C SER A 235 21.29 8.63 1.07
N GLY A 236 22.28 8.21 1.87
CA GLY A 236 22.07 7.97 3.31
C GLY A 236 21.67 9.24 4.07
N PHE A 237 22.31 10.37 3.74
CA PHE A 237 21.90 11.68 4.29
C PHE A 237 20.49 12.07 3.84
N LEU A 238 20.08 11.76 2.60
CA LEU A 238 18.74 12.07 2.09
C LEU A 238 17.67 11.30 2.88
N ASP A 239 17.93 10.02 3.14
CA ASP A 239 17.07 9.11 3.89
C ASP A 239 17.07 9.38 5.40
N GLY A 240 17.92 10.30 5.87
CA GLY A 240 18.07 10.64 7.29
C GLY A 240 18.83 9.60 8.10
N VAL A 241 19.50 8.65 7.43
CA VAL A 241 20.38 7.64 8.03
C VAL A 241 21.79 7.89 7.49
N PRO A 242 22.51 8.88 8.04
CA PRO A 242 23.83 9.23 7.53
C PRO A 242 24.83 8.08 7.76
N PRO A 243 25.91 7.98 6.96
CA PRO A 243 26.94 6.96 7.12
C PRO A 243 27.62 7.02 8.49
N GLU A 244 28.22 5.89 8.89
CA GLU A 244 28.93 5.77 10.17
C GLU A 244 30.06 6.82 10.28
N GLY A 245 30.13 7.50 11.42
CA GLY A 245 31.08 8.59 11.67
C GLY A 245 30.56 9.98 11.30
N ALA A 246 29.35 10.11 10.74
CA ALA A 246 28.71 11.40 10.55
C ALA A 246 28.15 11.95 11.87
N LEU A 247 28.52 13.18 12.21
CA LEU A 247 28.11 13.84 13.46
C LEU A 247 27.08 14.92 13.16
N LEU A 248 25.98 14.94 13.92
CA LEU A 248 24.97 15.98 13.79
C LEU A 248 25.55 17.32 14.29
N ALA A 249 25.56 18.34 13.44
CA ALA A 249 26.04 19.68 13.79
C ALA A 249 24.96 20.43 14.57
N LYS A 250 25.37 21.15 15.62
CA LYS A 250 24.46 22.03 16.35
C LYS A 250 24.14 23.24 15.48
N SER A 251 22.88 23.47 15.13
CA SER A 251 22.51 24.60 14.27
C SER A 251 21.25 25.31 14.77
N SER A 252 21.12 26.59 14.41
CA SER A 252 19.91 27.38 14.65
C SER A 252 18.81 27.12 13.60
N ALA A 253 19.04 26.20 12.65
CA ALA A 253 18.10 25.89 11.58
C ALA A 253 16.85 25.13 12.06
N GLY A 254 16.95 24.42 13.20
CA GLY A 254 15.80 23.70 13.77
C GLY A 254 15.14 22.76 12.76
N HIS A 255 13.84 22.95 12.51
CA HIS A 255 13.08 22.14 11.56
C HIS A 255 13.29 22.52 10.09
N TYR A 256 13.97 23.64 9.80
CA TYR A 256 14.20 24.08 8.43
C TYR A 256 15.30 23.29 7.73
N ALA A 257 16.28 22.76 8.48
CA ALA A 257 17.35 21.92 7.93
C ALA A 257 18.00 21.05 9.00
N THR A 258 18.48 19.88 8.60
CA THR A 258 19.34 19.01 9.39
C THR A 258 20.74 19.04 8.78
N ILE A 259 21.78 19.24 9.60
CA ILE A 259 23.15 19.45 9.13
C ILE A 259 24.07 18.44 9.81
N TRP A 260 24.85 17.72 9.02
CA TRP A 260 25.85 16.78 9.52
C TRP A 260 27.26 17.19 9.09
N ASN A 261 28.23 16.95 9.97
CA ASN A 261 29.66 17.03 9.69
C ASN A 261 30.15 15.61 9.32
N TYR A 262 30.78 15.47 8.15
CA TYR A 262 31.39 14.20 7.73
C TYR A 262 32.57 14.45 6.79
N GLN A 263 33.73 13.84 7.08
CA GLN A 263 34.95 13.93 6.27
C GLN A 263 35.31 15.37 5.82
N GLN A 264 35.38 16.31 6.78
CA GLN A 264 35.69 17.73 6.53
C GLN A 264 34.72 18.47 5.60
N LYS A 265 33.52 17.94 5.40
CA LYS A 265 32.43 18.60 4.69
C LYS A 265 31.19 18.65 5.57
N ARG A 266 30.27 19.53 5.19
CA ARG A 266 28.94 19.62 5.79
C ARG A 266 27.88 19.16 4.79
N TYR A 267 26.92 18.39 5.28
CA TYR A 267 25.80 17.87 4.50
C TYR A 267 24.51 18.49 5.05
N VAL A 268 23.87 19.33 4.25
CA VAL A 268 22.65 20.07 4.62
C VAL A 268 21.45 19.39 3.98
N ARG A 269 20.62 18.74 4.79
CA ARG A 269 19.33 18.16 4.36
C ARG A 269 18.20 19.12 4.67
N THR A 270 17.52 19.59 3.64
CA THR A 270 16.46 20.59 3.80
C THR A 270 15.44 20.49 2.65
N PRO A 271 14.15 20.78 2.89
CA PRO A 271 13.18 20.98 1.81
C PRO A 271 13.38 22.31 1.07
N ASN A 272 14.20 23.22 1.62
CA ASN A 272 14.38 24.57 1.12
C ASN A 272 15.56 24.69 0.13
N LYS A 273 15.61 25.78 -0.62
CA LYS A 273 16.74 26.05 -1.52
C LYS A 273 17.92 26.63 -0.73
N LEU A 274 19.10 26.05 -0.88
CA LEU A 274 20.34 26.61 -0.36
C LEU A 274 20.80 27.79 -1.23
N LEU A 275 21.10 28.92 -0.60
CA LEU A 275 21.64 30.11 -1.26
C LEU A 275 23.12 30.33 -0.96
N TRP A 276 23.58 29.99 0.26
CA TRP A 276 24.98 30.12 0.68
C TRP A 276 25.31 29.11 1.80
N PRO A 277 26.55 28.59 1.89
CA PRO A 277 27.67 28.78 0.96
C PRO A 277 27.42 28.10 -0.39
N ASP A 278 28.34 28.28 -1.33
CA ASP A 278 28.27 27.52 -2.56
C ASP A 278 28.42 26.02 -2.27
N ARG A 279 27.68 25.20 -3.02
CA ARG A 279 27.67 23.75 -2.85
C ARG A 279 28.65 23.11 -3.80
N SER A 280 29.38 22.11 -3.33
CA SER A 280 30.23 21.27 -4.17
C SER A 280 29.44 20.15 -4.86
N ASN A 281 28.37 19.68 -4.23
CA ASN A 281 27.49 18.65 -4.79
C ASN A 281 26.06 18.82 -4.25
N ILE A 282 25.07 18.29 -4.97
CA ILE A 282 23.68 18.26 -4.56
C ILE A 282 23.00 16.96 -5.00
N VAL A 283 22.31 16.31 -4.06
CA VAL A 283 21.37 15.24 -4.36
C VAL A 283 19.96 15.76 -4.10
N ARG A 284 19.12 15.70 -5.13
CA ARG A 284 17.72 16.13 -5.05
C ARG A 284 16.80 14.92 -4.93
N GLY A 285 15.99 14.91 -3.87
CA GLY A 285 14.88 13.96 -3.67
C GLY A 285 13.54 14.60 -3.98
N HIS A 286 12.43 13.92 -3.68
CA HIS A 286 11.09 14.39 -4.02
C HIS A 286 10.71 15.72 -3.36
N ASN A 287 10.94 15.84 -2.05
CA ASN A 287 10.60 17.05 -1.26
C ASN A 287 11.76 17.51 -0.36
N ILE A 288 12.91 16.84 -0.44
CA ILE A 288 14.06 17.07 0.42
C ILE A 288 15.30 16.99 -0.46
N ASN A 289 16.20 17.94 -0.26
CA ASN A 289 17.47 18.02 -0.96
C ASN A 289 18.60 17.89 0.05
N VAL A 290 19.71 17.28 -0.37
CA VAL A 290 20.96 17.24 0.39
C VAL A 290 22.03 17.98 -0.39
N TYR A 291 22.61 19.00 0.24
CA TYR A 291 23.71 19.78 -0.32
C TYR A 291 25.00 19.39 0.39
N GLU A 292 26.04 19.11 -0.38
CA GLU A 292 27.42 19.02 0.11
C GLU A 292 28.04 20.41 0.05
N ILE A 293 28.51 20.91 1.19
CA ILE A 293 29.08 22.25 1.33
C ILE A 293 30.41 22.20 2.11
N PRO A 294 31.29 23.22 1.93
CA PRO A 294 32.44 23.38 2.81
C PRO A 294 32.02 23.63 4.26
N VAL A 295 32.95 23.44 5.21
CA VAL A 295 32.70 23.74 6.63
C VAL A 295 32.59 25.25 6.82
N THR A 296 31.37 25.76 6.98
CA THR A 296 31.07 27.19 7.15
C THR A 296 30.25 27.45 8.41
N PRO A 297 30.45 28.58 9.12
CA PRO A 297 29.78 28.86 10.40
C PRO A 297 28.28 29.17 10.25
N ALA A 298 27.77 29.32 9.02
CA ALA A 298 26.37 29.58 8.76
C ALA A 298 25.95 28.99 7.40
N VAL A 299 24.64 28.89 7.21
CA VAL A 299 23.99 28.62 5.91
C VAL A 299 22.85 29.62 5.70
N VAL A 300 22.60 29.98 4.45
CA VAL A 300 21.49 30.83 4.03
C VAL A 300 20.53 30.00 3.20
N LEU A 301 19.27 29.93 3.60
CA LEU A 301 18.21 29.22 2.90
C LEU A 301 17.15 30.19 2.40
N LEU A 302 16.53 29.87 1.27
CA LEU A 302 15.33 30.53 0.79
C LEU A 302 14.10 29.82 1.37
N ILE A 303 13.39 30.50 2.28
CA ILE A 303 12.21 29.98 2.97
C ILE A 303 11.06 30.95 2.74
N ASP A 304 9.95 30.48 2.18
CA ASP A 304 8.75 31.29 1.88
C ASP A 304 9.06 32.57 1.08
N GLY A 305 10.02 32.49 0.16
CA GLY A 305 10.47 33.62 -0.67
C GLY A 305 11.43 34.60 0.03
N ALA A 306 11.74 34.40 1.32
CA ALA A 306 12.69 35.22 2.07
C ALA A 306 14.00 34.47 2.35
N GLN A 307 15.11 35.19 2.34
CA GLN A 307 16.41 34.64 2.73
C GLN A 307 16.52 34.62 4.25
N LYS A 308 16.82 33.45 4.83
CA LYS A 308 17.05 33.29 6.27
C LYS A 308 18.42 32.66 6.51
N THR A 309 19.19 33.28 7.41
CA THR A 309 20.52 32.82 7.80
C THR A 309 20.44 32.02 9.09
N PHE A 310 21.10 30.87 9.11
CA PHE A 310 21.19 30.00 10.27
C PHE A 310 22.64 29.77 10.65
N ALA A 311 22.96 29.98 11.92
CA ALA A 311 24.29 29.71 12.47
C ALA A 311 24.45 28.20 12.70
N ILE A 312 25.66 27.71 12.45
CA ILE A 312 26.05 26.32 12.65
C ILE A 312 27.24 26.34 13.61
N GLY A 313 27.00 25.84 14.81
CA GLY A 313 28.04 25.58 15.80
C GLY A 313 29.00 24.49 15.34
N GLU A 314 30.09 24.35 16.08
CA GLU A 314 31.04 23.25 15.90
C GLU A 314 30.39 21.89 16.22
#